data_AF-L9M9S1-F1
#
_entry.id   AF-L9M9S1-F1
#
_cell.length_a   1.000
_cell.length_b   1.000
_cell.length_c   1.000
_cell.angle_alpha   90.00
_cell.angle_beta   90.00
_cell.angle_gamma   90.00
#
_symmetry.space_group_name_H-M   'P 1'
#
loop_
_entity.id
_entity.type
_entity.pdbx_description
1 polymer ?
#
loop_
_entity_poly.entity_id
_entity_poly.type
_entity_poly.pdbx_seq_one_letter_code
_entity_poly.pdbx_strand_id
1 'polypeptide(L)'
;MDNGKKLRLDLLGKDAHSKIITPFELHLWNCEILQIEPVGEYLVLQMTKGDIQFKLGFLYTCATDNLIYKKLDKEVDLIVLNGSFYHLESYAFGISKEVIEVKNIQTHIVAWNTKASDGKKSLGGQQKPIITTKEFNNTIQSEEPINQIWSRIRQFKTKGLAEKLIIQRYEKENLPLEMECIKAKAIGLAFCVKNGCDYFENAKNQKSNQRIISLYYGAIAFASAEMLASPNGSKSLQEVENMTKFGHGLHTQDSIEDNAFEGFIVGILYSGFFKNWLAILGHDISKFPQAKPKKPSDIDLSSPYLITLIELFSHIPELEDLLGMVSSTPTNWLNFNYDIAINNSFGKTKDSTYIHIRDRSGSKTIEDLERLDLPLEQIEYIESDSPGLHFKALIRHSENQNWHSVIKQHRSPFTATSYILPIFGSVNEYRCITVVILYALSILVRYRPSIWLEVVSGKHENYLTLTEEFLSIYERLAPQQFLEALLDQSLNVVQPGSLFSSL
;
A
#
# COMPACT_ATOMS: atom_id res chain seq x y z
N MET A 1 -9.38 -51.93 30.73
CA MET A 1 -8.47 -51.64 29.60
C MET A 1 -9.32 -51.05 28.49
N ASP A 2 -8.98 -49.86 28.00
CA ASP A 2 -9.67 -49.24 26.86
C ASP A 2 -9.23 -49.95 25.58
N ASN A 3 -10.13 -50.69 24.93
CA ASN A 3 -9.86 -51.48 23.72
C ASN A 3 -9.68 -50.59 22.46
N GLY A 4 -9.05 -49.43 22.61
CA GLY A 4 -8.86 -48.41 21.59
C GLY A 4 -10.16 -47.67 21.19
N LYS A 5 -11.25 -47.83 21.95
CA LYS A 5 -12.56 -47.24 21.60
C LYS A 5 -12.53 -45.73 21.68
N LYS A 6 -11.89 -45.19 22.73
CA LYS A 6 -11.74 -43.74 22.89
C LYS A 6 -10.95 -43.12 21.74
N LEU A 7 -9.85 -43.74 21.35
CA LEU A 7 -9.04 -43.29 20.21
C LEU A 7 -9.84 -43.28 18.89
N ARG A 8 -10.64 -44.32 18.64
CA ARG A 8 -11.49 -44.39 17.43
C ARG A 8 -12.59 -43.33 17.43
N LEU A 9 -13.21 -43.05 18.58
CA LEU A 9 -14.18 -41.96 18.72
C LEU A 9 -13.56 -40.57 18.56
N ASP A 10 -12.35 -40.36 19.09
CA ASP A 10 -11.63 -39.10 18.93
C ASP A 10 -11.27 -38.85 17.45
N LEU A 11 -10.86 -39.90 16.72
CA LEU A 11 -10.67 -39.84 15.27
C LEU A 11 -11.98 -39.60 14.53
N LEU A 12 -13.05 -40.28 14.92
CA LEU A 12 -14.38 -40.09 14.33
C LEU A 12 -14.90 -38.67 14.51
N GLY A 13 -14.65 -38.05 15.66
CA GLY A 13 -15.00 -36.65 15.93
C GLY A 13 -14.26 -35.67 15.03
N LYS A 14 -12.95 -35.88 14.81
CA LYS A 14 -12.15 -35.07 13.86
C LYS A 14 -12.61 -35.27 12.42
N ASP A 15 -12.94 -36.50 12.06
CA ASP A 15 -13.45 -36.83 10.74
C ASP A 15 -14.87 -36.30 10.52
N ALA A 16 -15.72 -36.30 11.55
CA ALA A 16 -17.04 -35.70 11.47
C ALA A 16 -16.93 -34.20 11.21
N HIS A 17 -15.99 -33.51 11.87
CA HIS A 17 -15.74 -32.09 11.61
C HIS A 17 -15.33 -31.85 10.15
N SER A 18 -14.27 -32.52 9.69
CA SER A 18 -13.70 -32.25 8.36
C SER A 18 -14.54 -32.80 7.19
N LYS A 19 -15.19 -33.96 7.36
CA LYS A 19 -15.88 -34.69 6.26
C LYS A 19 -17.40 -34.52 6.25
N ILE A 20 -18.02 -34.10 7.35
CA ILE A 20 -19.48 -33.90 7.44
C ILE A 20 -19.80 -32.45 7.78
N ILE A 21 -19.39 -31.96 8.95
CA ILE A 21 -19.78 -30.64 9.48
C ILE A 21 -19.30 -29.52 8.55
N THR A 22 -18.00 -29.43 8.25
CA THR A 22 -17.46 -28.36 7.40
C THR A 22 -18.14 -28.32 6.01
N PRO A 23 -18.33 -29.46 5.30
CA PRO A 23 -19.13 -29.47 4.07
C PRO A 23 -20.56 -28.90 4.24
N PHE A 24 -21.29 -29.30 5.26
CA PHE A 24 -22.64 -28.79 5.51
C PHE A 24 -22.63 -27.29 5.89
N GLU A 25 -21.67 -26.83 6.69
CA GLU A 25 -21.48 -25.43 7.07
C GLU A 25 -21.14 -24.52 5.88
N LEU A 26 -20.33 -25.00 4.92
CA LEU A 26 -20.07 -24.29 3.65
C LEU A 26 -21.36 -24.08 2.83
N HIS A 27 -22.34 -24.96 3.02
CA HIS A 27 -23.69 -24.84 2.48
C HIS A 27 -24.66 -24.14 3.45
N LEU A 28 -24.15 -23.47 4.49
CA LEU A 28 -24.89 -22.69 5.49
C LEU A 28 -25.90 -23.52 6.31
N TRP A 29 -25.57 -24.78 6.61
CA TRP A 29 -26.29 -25.57 7.61
C TRP A 29 -25.63 -25.39 8.98
N ASN A 30 -26.44 -25.22 10.01
CA ASN A 30 -25.97 -25.31 11.39
C ASN A 30 -25.87 -26.79 11.76
N CYS A 31 -24.70 -27.21 12.24
CA CYS A 31 -24.42 -28.60 12.55
C CYS A 31 -24.08 -28.76 14.03
N GLU A 32 -24.71 -29.71 14.69
CA GLU A 32 -24.45 -30.02 16.10
C GLU A 32 -24.30 -31.53 16.31
N ILE A 33 -23.33 -31.95 17.10
CA ILE A 33 -23.20 -33.35 17.54
C ILE A 33 -24.12 -33.54 18.74
N LEU A 34 -25.25 -34.23 18.54
CA LEU A 34 -26.22 -34.49 19.59
C LEU A 34 -25.77 -35.60 20.55
N GLN A 35 -25.12 -36.63 20.01
CA GLN A 35 -24.74 -37.82 20.77
C GLN A 35 -23.39 -38.35 20.33
N ILE A 36 -22.63 -38.82 21.32
CA ILE A 36 -21.38 -39.56 21.15
C ILE A 36 -21.55 -40.89 21.87
N GLU A 37 -21.59 -42.00 21.13
CA GLU A 37 -21.96 -43.30 21.66
C GLU A 37 -20.78 -44.28 21.59
N PRO A 38 -20.11 -44.55 22.73
CA PRO A 38 -18.96 -45.45 22.77
C PRO A 38 -19.30 -46.91 22.49
N VAL A 39 -20.56 -47.30 22.72
CA VAL A 39 -21.08 -48.62 22.39
C VAL A 39 -21.63 -48.57 20.97
N GLY A 40 -20.88 -49.13 20.02
CA GLY A 40 -21.19 -49.07 18.59
C GLY A 40 -20.39 -48.03 17.80
N GLU A 41 -19.57 -47.21 18.50
CA GLU A 41 -18.58 -46.29 17.90
C GLU A 41 -19.18 -45.36 16.84
N TYR A 42 -20.22 -44.62 17.23
CA TYR A 42 -20.93 -43.72 16.33
C TYR A 42 -21.27 -42.37 16.96
N LEU A 43 -21.53 -41.39 16.10
CA LEU A 43 -22.02 -40.06 16.43
C LEU A 43 -23.41 -39.86 15.83
N VAL A 44 -24.26 -39.08 16.50
CA VAL A 44 -25.49 -38.56 15.89
C VAL A 44 -25.31 -37.06 15.71
N LEU A 45 -25.38 -36.60 14.46
CA LEU A 45 -25.32 -35.20 14.10
C LEU A 45 -26.71 -34.71 13.70
N GLN A 46 -26.98 -33.45 14.02
CA GLN A 46 -28.17 -32.74 13.59
C GLN A 46 -27.77 -31.58 12.69
N MET A 47 -28.45 -31.46 11.55
CA MET A 47 -28.26 -30.40 10.59
C MET A 47 -29.55 -29.60 10.50
N THR A 48 -29.47 -28.30 10.76
CA THR A 48 -30.61 -27.39 10.71
C THR A 48 -30.39 -26.26 9.73
N LYS A 49 -31.44 -25.88 9.00
CA LYS A 49 -31.43 -24.77 8.05
C LYS A 49 -32.83 -24.20 7.89
N GLY A 50 -33.03 -22.99 8.43
CA GLY A 50 -34.38 -22.46 8.64
C GLY A 50 -35.18 -23.39 9.54
N ASP A 51 -36.39 -23.76 9.11
CA ASP A 51 -37.27 -24.67 9.86
C ASP A 51 -37.07 -26.16 9.52
N ILE A 52 -36.10 -26.47 8.64
CA ILE A 52 -35.81 -27.86 8.23
C ILE A 52 -34.68 -28.42 9.07
N GLN A 53 -34.88 -29.66 9.51
CA GLN A 53 -33.94 -30.41 10.30
C GLN A 53 -33.78 -31.83 9.75
N PHE A 54 -32.55 -32.31 9.74
CA PHE A 54 -32.21 -33.71 9.48
C PHE A 54 -31.24 -34.24 10.53
N LYS A 55 -31.28 -35.55 10.77
CA LYS A 55 -30.34 -36.26 11.62
C LYS A 55 -29.50 -37.26 10.82
N LEU A 56 -28.23 -37.38 11.18
CA LEU A 56 -27.28 -38.28 10.52
C LEU A 56 -26.53 -39.09 11.57
N GLY A 57 -26.50 -40.41 11.38
CA GLY A 57 -25.67 -41.31 12.17
C GLY A 57 -24.34 -41.54 11.47
N PHE A 58 -23.21 -41.19 12.10
CA PHE A 58 -21.87 -41.37 11.54
C PHE A 58 -21.13 -42.47 12.30
N LEU A 59 -20.89 -43.61 11.67
CA LEU A 59 -20.20 -44.75 12.28
C LEU A 59 -18.73 -44.80 11.88
N TYR A 60 -17.90 -45.27 12.81
CA TYR A 60 -16.48 -45.51 12.55
C TYR A 60 -16.24 -46.61 11.50
N THR A 61 -17.04 -47.67 11.48
CA THR A 61 -16.82 -48.83 10.60
C THR A 61 -18.13 -49.55 10.21
N CYS A 62 -18.09 -50.25 9.06
CA CYS A 62 -19.19 -51.07 8.58
C CYS A 62 -19.48 -52.30 9.45
N ALA A 63 -18.44 -52.87 10.08
CA ALA A 63 -18.51 -54.06 10.93
C ALA A 63 -19.06 -53.75 12.34
N THR A 64 -20.17 -53.03 12.39
CA THR A 64 -20.90 -52.70 13.62
C THR A 64 -22.07 -53.69 13.80
N ASP A 65 -22.42 -54.01 15.04
CA ASP A 65 -23.55 -54.90 15.37
C ASP A 65 -24.86 -54.39 14.73
N ASN A 66 -25.64 -55.29 14.11
CA ASN A 66 -26.93 -54.97 13.50
C ASN A 66 -27.92 -54.31 14.50
N LEU A 67 -27.79 -54.57 15.80
CA LEU A 67 -28.60 -53.89 16.81
C LEU A 67 -28.40 -52.37 16.78
N ILE A 68 -27.20 -51.90 16.48
CA ILE A 68 -26.90 -50.46 16.33
C ILE A 68 -27.50 -49.92 15.04
N TYR A 69 -27.39 -50.64 13.93
CA TYR A 69 -28.04 -50.24 12.67
C TYR A 69 -29.56 -50.13 12.84
N LYS A 70 -30.21 -51.08 13.52
CA LYS A 70 -31.64 -51.02 13.83
C LYS A 70 -32.02 -49.91 14.82
N LYS A 71 -31.10 -49.49 15.69
CA LYS A 71 -31.30 -48.31 16.55
C LYS A 71 -31.27 -47.04 15.69
N LEU A 72 -30.23 -46.87 14.89
CA LEU A 72 -30.06 -45.71 14.01
C LEU A 72 -31.18 -45.60 12.97
N ASP A 73 -31.65 -46.71 12.41
CA ASP A 73 -32.77 -46.76 11.46
C ASP A 73 -34.04 -46.04 11.98
N LYS A 74 -34.24 -46.03 13.29
CA LYS A 74 -35.38 -45.36 13.94
C LYS A 74 -35.11 -43.91 14.33
N GLU A 75 -33.84 -43.51 14.42
CA GLU A 75 -33.42 -42.25 15.04
C GLU A 75 -32.90 -41.20 14.03
N VAL A 76 -32.35 -41.64 12.90
CA VAL A 76 -31.69 -40.77 11.92
C VAL A 76 -32.34 -40.82 10.54
N ASP A 77 -32.06 -39.82 9.72
CA ASP A 77 -32.53 -39.73 8.33
C ASP A 77 -31.55 -40.37 7.34
N LEU A 78 -30.28 -40.48 7.72
CA LEU A 78 -29.21 -41.06 6.92
C LEU A 78 -28.15 -41.69 7.80
N ILE A 79 -27.65 -42.86 7.42
CA ILE A 79 -26.53 -43.53 8.08
C ILE A 79 -25.29 -43.41 7.20
N VAL A 80 -24.18 -42.97 7.77
CA VAL A 80 -22.93 -42.72 7.04
C VAL A 80 -21.78 -43.46 7.68
N LEU A 81 -20.96 -44.11 6.86
CA LEU A 81 -19.80 -44.85 7.29
C LEU A 81 -18.52 -44.07 7.01
N ASN A 82 -17.64 -43.99 8.00
CA ASN A 82 -16.29 -43.44 7.88
C ASN A 82 -15.33 -44.43 7.22
N GLY A 83 -15.63 -44.82 5.97
CA GLY A 83 -14.86 -45.79 5.22
C GLY A 83 -15.65 -46.38 4.05
N SER A 84 -15.12 -47.46 3.46
CA SER A 84 -15.77 -48.17 2.36
C SER A 84 -16.64 -49.33 2.84
N PHE A 85 -17.60 -49.73 2.03
CA PHE A 85 -18.44 -50.90 2.28
C PHE A 85 -17.64 -52.20 2.24
N TYR A 86 -17.90 -53.06 3.22
CA TYR A 86 -17.39 -54.43 3.25
C TYR A 86 -18.45 -55.33 3.87
N HIS A 87 -19.01 -56.25 3.08
CA HIS A 87 -20.13 -57.13 3.46
C HIS A 87 -21.28 -56.42 4.19
N LEU A 88 -21.64 -55.20 3.77
CA LEU A 88 -22.62 -54.35 4.45
C LEU A 88 -23.95 -55.09 4.72
N GLU A 89 -24.44 -55.87 3.76
CA GLU A 89 -25.67 -56.65 3.88
C GLU A 89 -25.66 -57.67 5.02
N SER A 90 -24.48 -58.12 5.45
CA SER A 90 -24.33 -59.02 6.61
C SER A 90 -24.45 -58.29 7.95
N TYR A 91 -24.22 -56.97 7.98
CA TYR A 91 -24.24 -56.14 9.18
C TYR A 91 -25.50 -55.28 9.30
N ALA A 92 -25.97 -54.70 8.19
CA ALA A 92 -27.08 -53.74 8.13
C ALA A 92 -28.33 -54.37 7.50
N PHE A 93 -28.76 -55.54 8.01
CA PHE A 93 -29.93 -56.23 7.47
C PHE A 93 -31.22 -55.89 8.22
N GLY A 94 -32.31 -55.74 7.46
CA GLY A 94 -33.64 -55.45 8.01
C GLY A 94 -33.82 -54.01 8.49
N ILE A 95 -33.08 -53.07 7.91
CA ILE A 95 -33.26 -51.62 8.08
C ILE A 95 -33.88 -51.01 6.82
N SER A 96 -34.49 -49.84 6.96
CA SER A 96 -35.16 -49.08 5.89
C SER A 96 -34.38 -47.84 5.46
N LYS A 97 -33.59 -47.25 6.37
CA LYS A 97 -32.75 -46.08 6.12
C LYS A 97 -31.55 -46.45 5.27
N GLU A 98 -31.20 -45.52 4.39
CA GLU A 98 -30.06 -45.65 3.52
C GLU A 98 -28.75 -45.57 4.32
N VAL A 99 -27.81 -46.44 3.97
CA VAL A 99 -26.43 -46.41 4.47
C VAL A 99 -25.53 -46.01 3.32
N ILE A 100 -24.70 -44.99 3.52
CA ILE A 100 -23.76 -44.50 2.51
C ILE A 100 -22.31 -44.48 3.02
N GLU A 101 -21.37 -44.47 2.10
CA GLU A 101 -19.98 -44.11 2.39
C GLU A 101 -19.85 -42.60 2.49
N VAL A 102 -18.97 -42.11 3.38
CA VAL A 102 -18.75 -40.67 3.58
C VAL A 102 -18.39 -39.91 2.30
N LYS A 103 -17.72 -40.56 1.33
CA LYS A 103 -17.37 -39.95 0.04
C LYS A 103 -18.59 -39.54 -0.80
N ASN A 104 -19.76 -40.10 -0.51
CA ASN A 104 -21.01 -39.83 -1.23
C ASN A 104 -21.89 -38.78 -0.53
N ILE A 105 -21.41 -38.15 0.56
CA ILE A 105 -22.21 -37.21 1.36
C ILE A 105 -22.69 -36.00 0.54
N GLN A 106 -21.92 -35.58 -0.47
CA GLN A 106 -22.25 -34.42 -1.29
C GLN A 106 -23.60 -34.56 -2.00
N THR A 107 -23.96 -35.76 -2.45
CA THR A 107 -25.25 -36.03 -3.09
C THR A 107 -26.42 -35.73 -2.14
N HIS A 108 -26.24 -36.04 -0.85
CA HIS A 108 -27.26 -35.76 0.18
C HIS A 108 -27.29 -34.30 0.58
N ILE A 109 -26.14 -33.62 0.65
CA ILE A 109 -26.09 -32.17 0.88
C ILE A 109 -26.91 -31.45 -0.20
N VAL A 110 -26.74 -31.83 -1.48
CA VAL A 110 -27.53 -31.26 -2.59
C VAL A 110 -29.01 -31.59 -2.45
N ALA A 111 -29.36 -32.85 -2.20
CA ALA A 111 -30.76 -33.25 -2.04
C ALA A 111 -31.46 -32.55 -0.87
N TRP A 112 -30.76 -32.36 0.25
CA TRP A 112 -31.29 -31.68 1.43
C TRP A 112 -31.34 -30.17 1.22
N ASN A 113 -30.41 -29.57 0.50
CA ASN A 113 -30.50 -28.18 0.06
C ASN A 113 -31.74 -27.94 -0.82
N THR A 114 -32.07 -28.86 -1.72
CA THR A 114 -33.30 -28.79 -2.52
C THR A 114 -34.54 -28.77 -1.63
N LYS A 115 -34.58 -29.62 -0.59
CA LYS A 115 -35.67 -29.62 0.39
C LYS A 115 -35.69 -28.33 1.22
N ALA A 116 -34.52 -27.78 1.57
CA ALA A 116 -34.33 -26.50 2.25
C ALA A 116 -34.29 -25.31 1.28
N SER A 117 -35.14 -25.33 0.25
CA SER A 117 -35.30 -24.25 -0.71
C SER A 117 -36.73 -24.15 -1.23
N ASP A 118 -37.11 -22.97 -1.71
CA ASP A 118 -38.33 -22.78 -2.51
C ASP A 118 -38.11 -23.02 -4.02
N GLY A 119 -36.97 -23.64 -4.37
CA GLY A 119 -36.51 -23.85 -5.74
C GLY A 119 -35.59 -22.75 -6.28
N LYS A 120 -35.66 -21.51 -5.78
CA LYS A 120 -34.76 -20.40 -6.18
C LYS A 120 -33.98 -19.81 -5.02
N LYS A 121 -34.56 -19.79 -3.83
CA LYS A 121 -33.99 -19.27 -2.60
C LYS A 121 -33.83 -20.40 -1.61
N SER A 122 -32.68 -20.44 -0.95
CA SER A 122 -32.48 -21.34 0.17
C SER A 122 -33.16 -20.78 1.42
N LEU A 123 -33.84 -21.65 2.17
CA LEU A 123 -34.39 -21.32 3.48
C LEU A 123 -33.24 -21.01 4.46
N GLY A 124 -33.44 -20.04 5.35
CA GLY A 124 -32.39 -19.59 6.26
C GLY A 124 -31.22 -18.87 5.59
N GLY A 125 -31.35 -18.47 4.32
CA GLY A 125 -30.34 -17.65 3.64
C GLY A 125 -30.04 -16.37 4.43
N GLN A 126 -28.76 -15.98 4.46
CA GLN A 126 -28.34 -14.77 5.16
C GLN A 126 -29.08 -13.54 4.62
N GLN A 127 -29.35 -12.58 5.50
CA GLN A 127 -29.78 -11.25 5.09
C GLN A 127 -28.78 -10.68 4.08
N LYS A 128 -29.25 -9.77 3.21
CA LYS A 128 -28.37 -9.05 2.30
C LYS A 128 -27.16 -8.56 3.11
N PRO A 129 -25.93 -8.98 2.76
CA PRO A 129 -24.76 -8.58 3.52
C PRO A 129 -24.70 -7.05 3.52
N ILE A 130 -24.18 -6.48 4.60
CA ILE A 130 -23.88 -5.06 4.65
C ILE A 130 -22.87 -4.80 3.52
N ILE A 131 -23.31 -4.11 2.47
CA ILE A 131 -22.43 -3.74 1.37
C ILE A 131 -21.60 -2.58 1.87
N THR A 132 -20.30 -2.81 2.04
CA THR A 132 -19.33 -1.73 2.17
C THR A 132 -19.35 -0.90 0.88
N THR A 133 -19.41 0.42 1.02
CA THR A 133 -19.34 1.35 -0.11
C THR A 133 -18.06 1.08 -0.88
N LYS A 134 -18.18 0.95 -2.21
CA LYS A 134 -17.02 0.71 -3.06
C LYS A 134 -16.14 1.96 -3.07
N GLU A 135 -14.95 1.84 -2.49
CA GLU A 135 -13.91 2.86 -2.57
C GLU A 135 -13.47 3.10 -4.03
N PHE A 136 -12.83 4.24 -4.30
CA PHE A 136 -12.14 4.43 -5.57
C PHE A 136 -11.17 3.25 -5.80
N ASN A 137 -11.35 2.54 -6.91
CA ASN A 137 -10.50 1.40 -7.25
C ASN A 137 -9.05 1.87 -7.35
N ASN A 138 -8.14 1.30 -6.57
CA ASN A 138 -6.71 1.63 -6.60
C ASN A 138 -5.93 0.84 -7.66
N THR A 139 -6.55 -0.13 -8.34
CA THR A 139 -5.94 -0.91 -9.41
C THR A 139 -6.21 -0.32 -10.79
N ILE A 140 -5.15 -0.09 -11.57
CA ILE A 140 -5.18 0.32 -12.98
C ILE A 140 -4.63 -0.84 -13.82
N GLN A 141 -5.51 -1.49 -14.59
CA GLN A 141 -5.11 -2.46 -15.60
C GLN A 141 -5.33 -1.84 -16.99
N SER A 142 -4.25 -1.52 -17.70
CA SER A 142 -4.30 -0.82 -18.99
C SER A 142 -3.07 -1.09 -19.86
N GLU A 143 -3.26 -1.21 -21.17
CA GLU A 143 -2.15 -1.20 -22.15
C GLU A 143 -1.45 0.16 -22.21
N GLU A 144 -2.18 1.22 -21.83
CA GLU A 144 -1.73 2.60 -21.75
C GLU A 144 -1.85 3.13 -20.29
N PRO A 145 -1.00 2.67 -19.35
CA PRO A 145 -1.17 2.99 -17.93
C PRO A 145 -1.09 4.48 -17.60
N ILE A 146 -0.21 5.22 -18.28
CA ILE A 146 -0.01 6.66 -18.07
C ILE A 146 -1.29 7.42 -18.41
N ASN A 147 -1.90 7.10 -19.56
CA ASN A 147 -3.12 7.74 -20.00
C ASN A 147 -4.27 7.44 -19.03
N GLN A 148 -4.29 6.24 -18.46
CA GLN A 148 -5.30 5.87 -17.46
C GLN A 148 -5.08 6.56 -16.10
N ILE A 149 -3.84 6.74 -15.66
CA ILE A 149 -3.51 7.55 -14.47
C ILE A 149 -4.00 8.98 -14.66
N TRP A 150 -3.66 9.60 -15.80
CA TRP A 150 -4.14 10.94 -16.13
C TRP A 150 -5.66 11.02 -16.20
N SER A 151 -6.32 10.04 -16.83
CA SER A 151 -7.77 9.96 -16.89
C SER A 151 -8.40 9.98 -15.49
N ARG A 152 -7.82 9.23 -14.54
CA ARG A 152 -8.27 9.22 -13.14
C ARG A 152 -8.07 10.53 -12.42
N ILE A 153 -6.91 11.18 -12.55
CA ILE A 153 -6.70 12.52 -11.98
C ILE A 153 -7.74 13.49 -12.55
N ARG A 154 -7.98 13.45 -13.86
CA ARG A 154 -8.91 14.36 -14.55
C ARG A 154 -10.36 14.19 -14.09
N GLN A 155 -10.76 13.04 -13.54
CA GLN A 155 -12.10 12.86 -12.96
C GLN A 155 -12.37 13.89 -11.85
N PHE A 156 -11.35 14.21 -11.07
CA PHE A 156 -11.45 15.17 -9.98
C PHE A 156 -11.44 16.64 -10.44
N LYS A 157 -11.37 16.92 -11.75
CA LYS A 157 -11.71 18.27 -12.29
C LYS A 157 -13.19 18.61 -12.07
N THR A 158 -14.03 17.63 -11.76
CA THR A 158 -15.46 17.82 -11.51
C THR A 158 -15.75 17.95 -10.02
N LYS A 159 -16.57 18.94 -9.64
CA LYS A 159 -16.95 19.19 -8.24
C LYS A 159 -17.59 17.96 -7.58
N GLY A 160 -18.45 17.25 -8.30
CA GLY A 160 -19.17 16.09 -7.74
C GLY A 160 -18.26 14.89 -7.42
N LEU A 161 -17.20 14.65 -8.19
CA LEU A 161 -16.24 13.58 -7.88
C LEU A 161 -15.22 14.04 -6.82
N ALA A 162 -14.83 15.31 -6.83
CA ALA A 162 -14.02 15.91 -5.77
C ALA A 162 -14.72 15.84 -4.41
N GLU A 163 -16.02 16.14 -4.36
CA GLU A 163 -16.85 16.04 -3.16
C GLU A 163 -16.92 14.61 -2.62
N LYS A 164 -17.14 13.61 -3.50
CA LYS A 164 -17.12 12.19 -3.11
C LYS A 164 -15.77 11.76 -2.54
N LEU A 165 -14.66 12.21 -3.14
CA LEU A 165 -13.32 11.95 -2.63
C LEU A 165 -13.13 12.50 -1.21
N ILE A 166 -13.54 13.74 -0.98
CA ILE A 166 -13.42 14.37 0.33
C ILE A 166 -14.30 13.66 1.36
N ILE A 167 -15.55 13.35 1.04
CA ILE A 167 -16.45 12.58 1.93
C ILE A 167 -15.79 11.26 2.32
N GLN A 168 -15.28 10.50 1.34
CA GLN A 168 -14.61 9.24 1.59
C GLN A 168 -13.39 9.39 2.51
N ARG A 169 -12.58 10.46 2.34
CA ARG A 169 -11.42 10.75 3.19
C ARG A 169 -11.84 11.01 4.65
N TYR A 170 -12.91 11.77 4.87
CA TYR A 170 -13.46 12.03 6.21
C TYR A 170 -14.06 10.77 6.85
N GLU A 171 -14.81 9.98 6.08
CA GLU A 171 -15.38 8.70 6.53
C GLU A 171 -14.28 7.72 6.94
N LYS A 172 -13.17 7.64 6.17
CA LYS A 172 -12.01 6.78 6.49
C LYS A 172 -11.35 7.14 7.83
N GLU A 173 -11.30 8.43 8.17
CA GLU A 173 -10.74 8.92 9.43
C GLU A 173 -11.77 9.00 10.57
N ASN A 174 -13.03 8.59 10.34
CA ASN A 174 -14.16 8.74 11.27
C ASN A 174 -14.35 10.19 11.77
N LEU A 175 -14.12 11.17 10.90
CA LEU A 175 -14.25 12.59 11.22
C LEU A 175 -15.65 13.13 10.88
N PRO A 176 -16.13 14.15 11.61
CA PRO A 176 -17.44 14.74 11.36
C PRO A 176 -17.50 15.43 10.00
N LEU A 177 -18.60 15.21 9.27
CA LEU A 177 -18.85 15.77 7.95
C LEU A 177 -19.60 17.11 8.06
N GLU A 178 -18.89 18.23 7.94
CA GLU A 178 -19.50 19.55 7.76
C GLU A 178 -19.69 19.86 6.27
N MET A 179 -20.94 19.79 5.79
CA MET A 179 -21.23 19.80 4.35
C MET A 179 -20.78 21.08 3.62
N GLU A 180 -20.85 22.24 4.29
CA GLU A 180 -20.38 23.50 3.69
C GLU A 180 -18.85 23.52 3.52
N CYS A 181 -18.11 22.98 4.50
CA CYS A 181 -16.65 22.80 4.39
C CYS A 181 -16.30 21.83 3.27
N ILE A 182 -17.01 20.70 3.16
CA ILE A 182 -16.81 19.70 2.11
C ILE A 182 -17.00 20.31 0.71
N LYS A 183 -18.09 21.07 0.51
CA LYS A 183 -18.33 21.77 -0.76
C LYS A 183 -17.23 22.78 -1.09
N ALA A 184 -16.78 23.55 -0.10
CA ALA A 184 -15.72 24.54 -0.28
C ALA A 184 -14.38 23.86 -0.67
N LYS A 185 -14.01 22.78 0.02
CA LYS A 185 -12.86 21.93 -0.32
C LYS A 185 -13.00 21.36 -1.74
N ALA A 186 -14.17 20.82 -2.10
CA ALA A 186 -14.41 20.19 -3.40
C ALA A 186 -14.29 21.17 -4.57
N ILE A 187 -14.77 22.41 -4.40
CA ILE A 187 -14.61 23.47 -5.41
C ILE A 187 -13.13 23.79 -5.61
N GLY A 188 -12.39 23.98 -4.51
CA GLY A 188 -10.97 24.27 -4.57
C GLY A 188 -10.17 23.10 -5.19
N LEU A 189 -10.43 21.87 -4.77
CA LEU A 189 -9.77 20.68 -5.27
C LEU A 189 -9.97 20.55 -6.77
N ALA A 190 -11.21 20.68 -7.25
CA ALA A 190 -11.52 20.61 -8.67
C ALA A 190 -10.80 21.68 -9.50
N PHE A 191 -10.71 22.90 -8.98
CA PHE A 191 -9.96 23.99 -9.61
C PHE A 191 -8.45 23.70 -9.64
N CYS A 192 -7.87 23.28 -8.53
CA CYS A 192 -6.45 22.95 -8.41
C CYS A 192 -6.05 21.78 -9.32
N VAL A 193 -6.84 20.70 -9.35
CA VAL A 193 -6.62 19.57 -10.27
C VAL A 193 -6.71 20.01 -11.72
N LYS A 194 -7.67 20.88 -12.07
CA LYS A 194 -7.77 21.44 -13.42
C LYS A 194 -6.50 22.18 -13.79
N ASN A 195 -6.07 23.15 -12.97
CA ASN A 195 -4.85 23.91 -13.22
C ASN A 195 -3.61 23.03 -13.31
N GLY A 196 -3.47 22.04 -12.41
CA GLY A 196 -2.37 21.08 -12.43
C GLY A 196 -2.28 20.35 -13.76
N CYS A 197 -3.40 19.79 -14.24
CA CYS A 197 -3.44 19.15 -15.56
C CYS A 197 -3.10 20.12 -16.68
N ASP A 198 -3.67 21.33 -16.68
CA ASP A 198 -3.49 22.29 -17.77
C ASP A 198 -2.01 22.74 -17.86
N TYR A 199 -1.32 22.91 -16.73
CA TYR A 199 0.12 23.20 -16.70
C TYR A 199 0.97 22.05 -17.26
N PHE A 200 0.69 20.80 -16.86
CA PHE A 200 1.42 19.64 -17.39
C PHE A 200 1.16 19.41 -18.87
N GLU A 201 -0.08 19.62 -19.34
CA GLU A 201 -0.42 19.52 -20.77
C GLU A 201 0.31 20.59 -21.59
N ASN A 202 0.43 21.82 -21.07
CA ASN A 202 1.19 22.89 -21.70
C ASN A 202 2.70 22.62 -21.71
N ALA A 203 3.25 22.07 -20.64
CA ALA A 203 4.69 21.82 -20.49
C ALA A 203 5.26 20.94 -21.62
N LYS A 204 4.49 19.95 -22.10
CA LYS A 204 4.89 19.02 -23.18
C LYS A 204 5.27 19.70 -24.50
N ASN A 205 4.70 20.88 -24.77
CA ASN A 205 4.89 21.60 -26.03
C ASN A 205 5.81 22.83 -25.88
N GLN A 206 6.39 23.03 -24.69
CA GLN A 206 7.20 24.20 -24.36
C GLN A 206 8.69 23.92 -24.41
N LYS A 207 9.48 24.97 -24.66
CA LYS A 207 10.94 24.92 -24.54
C LYS A 207 11.36 24.78 -23.07
N SER A 208 12.57 24.28 -22.81
CA SER A 208 13.06 23.87 -21.48
C SER A 208 12.78 24.89 -20.36
N ASN A 209 13.06 26.19 -20.57
CA ASN A 209 12.80 27.21 -19.53
C ASN A 209 11.30 27.34 -19.19
N GLN A 210 10.42 27.35 -20.19
CA GLN A 210 8.97 27.45 -19.99
C GLN A 210 8.41 26.14 -19.43
N ARG A 211 8.93 24.99 -19.90
CA ARG A 211 8.61 23.66 -19.39
C ARG A 211 8.87 23.56 -17.88
N ILE A 212 10.04 24.00 -17.40
CA ILE A 212 10.38 24.06 -15.97
C ILE A 212 9.33 24.88 -15.19
N ILE A 213 9.00 26.07 -15.68
CA ILE A 213 8.05 26.98 -15.02
C ILE A 213 6.65 26.34 -14.96
N SER A 214 6.17 25.78 -16.06
CA SER A 214 4.87 25.11 -16.13
C SER A 214 4.81 23.91 -15.19
N LEU A 215 5.85 23.07 -15.17
CA LEU A 215 5.89 21.92 -14.27
C LEU A 215 5.93 22.33 -12.80
N TYR A 216 6.67 23.38 -12.46
CA TYR A 216 6.67 23.94 -11.10
C TYR A 216 5.27 24.39 -10.67
N TYR A 217 4.59 25.21 -11.47
CA TYR A 217 3.25 25.70 -11.13
C TYR A 217 2.19 24.57 -11.15
N GLY A 218 2.33 23.60 -12.04
CA GLY A 218 1.52 22.39 -12.04
C GLY A 218 1.69 21.57 -10.77
N ALA A 219 2.93 21.45 -10.26
CA ALA A 219 3.24 20.78 -9.01
C ALA A 219 2.59 21.49 -7.81
N ILE A 220 2.70 22.82 -7.74
CA ILE A 220 2.05 23.63 -6.70
C ILE A 220 0.52 23.49 -6.74
N ALA A 221 -0.06 23.42 -7.94
CA ALA A 221 -1.50 23.20 -8.10
C ALA A 221 -1.92 21.81 -7.60
N PHE A 222 -1.16 20.75 -7.88
CA PHE A 222 -1.45 19.42 -7.32
C PHE A 222 -1.20 19.32 -5.82
N ALA A 223 -0.14 19.92 -5.29
CA ALA A 223 0.08 20.02 -3.85
C ALA A 223 -1.09 20.75 -3.16
N SER A 224 -1.60 21.81 -3.77
CA SER A 224 -2.80 22.52 -3.29
C SER A 224 -4.05 21.62 -3.29
N ALA A 225 -4.21 20.78 -4.31
CA ALA A 225 -5.30 19.81 -4.37
C ALA A 225 -5.18 18.75 -3.27
N GLU A 226 -3.98 18.25 -2.99
CA GLU A 226 -3.70 17.33 -1.87
C GLU A 226 -4.05 17.95 -0.52
N MET A 227 -3.67 19.20 -0.29
CA MET A 227 -4.03 19.94 0.93
C MET A 227 -5.54 20.06 1.10
N LEU A 228 -6.30 20.27 0.01
CA LEU A 228 -7.77 20.36 0.04
C LEU A 228 -8.46 18.99 0.15
N ALA A 229 -7.82 17.93 -0.35
CA ALA A 229 -8.30 16.56 -0.21
C ALA A 229 -8.12 16.00 1.21
N SER A 230 -7.18 16.57 1.99
CA SER A 230 -6.92 16.14 3.35
C SER A 230 -8.00 16.60 4.34
N PRO A 231 -8.54 15.69 5.19
CA PRO A 231 -9.49 16.08 6.23
C PRO A 231 -8.93 17.14 7.18
N ASN A 232 -7.66 16.99 7.57
CA ASN A 232 -6.94 17.92 8.44
C ASN A 232 -6.22 19.05 7.68
N GLY A 233 -6.41 19.12 6.36
CA GLY A 233 -5.84 20.17 5.52
C GLY A 233 -6.73 21.40 5.35
N SER A 234 -6.38 22.26 4.40
CA SER A 234 -7.01 23.55 4.14
C SER A 234 -8.51 23.42 3.89
N LYS A 235 -9.32 24.28 4.49
CA LYS A 235 -10.80 24.25 4.42
C LYS A 235 -11.36 24.82 3.12
N SER A 236 -10.58 25.63 2.40
CA SER A 236 -11.04 26.26 1.17
C SER A 236 -9.87 26.68 0.28
N LEU A 237 -10.17 26.95 -0.99
CA LEU A 237 -9.19 27.54 -1.93
C LEU A 237 -8.62 28.87 -1.39
N GLN A 238 -9.46 29.69 -0.75
CA GLN A 238 -9.02 30.98 -0.20
C GLN A 238 -7.94 30.82 0.86
N GLU A 239 -8.02 29.78 1.68
CA GLU A 239 -7.03 29.47 2.71
C GLU A 239 -5.70 29.06 2.08
N VAL A 240 -5.73 28.22 1.04
CA VAL A 240 -4.52 27.85 0.27
C VAL A 240 -3.88 29.07 -0.38
N GLU A 241 -4.67 29.95 -1.00
CA GLU A 241 -4.17 31.20 -1.58
C GLU A 241 -3.59 32.15 -0.52
N ASN A 242 -4.14 32.15 0.70
CA ASN A 242 -3.58 32.96 1.77
C ASN A 242 -2.18 32.46 2.20
N MET A 243 -1.91 31.15 2.11
CA MET A 243 -0.59 30.59 2.41
C MET A 243 0.46 31.03 1.38
N THR A 244 0.10 31.13 0.11
CA THR A 244 1.03 31.56 -0.95
C THR A 244 1.35 33.06 -0.89
N LYS A 245 0.48 33.89 -0.28
CA LYS A 245 0.75 35.33 -0.03
C LYS A 245 1.99 35.56 0.84
N PHE A 246 2.32 34.62 1.72
CA PHE A 246 3.52 34.68 2.56
C PHE A 246 4.76 34.08 1.86
N GLY A 247 4.70 33.90 0.54
CA GLY A 247 5.76 33.32 -0.29
C GLY A 247 5.68 31.80 -0.40
N HIS A 248 6.67 31.22 -1.08
CA HIS A 248 6.72 29.78 -1.34
C HIS A 248 7.12 28.94 -0.12
N GLY A 249 7.64 29.57 0.95
CA GLY A 249 8.21 28.86 2.11
C GLY A 249 9.57 28.22 1.86
N LEU A 250 10.17 28.59 0.74
CA LEU A 250 11.53 28.26 0.33
C LEU A 250 12.26 29.56 -0.02
N HIS A 251 13.58 29.53 0.06
CA HIS A 251 14.45 30.58 -0.41
C HIS A 251 15.65 29.98 -1.15
N THR A 252 16.33 30.79 -1.94
CA THR A 252 17.55 30.40 -2.65
C THR A 252 18.70 31.35 -2.34
N GLN A 253 19.92 30.85 -2.45
CA GLN A 253 21.15 31.62 -2.39
C GLN A 253 22.11 31.14 -3.48
N ASP A 254 22.91 32.07 -3.98
CA ASP A 254 23.91 31.77 -4.99
C ASP A 254 25.05 30.97 -4.34
N SER A 255 25.67 30.11 -5.14
CA SER A 255 26.75 29.23 -4.69
C SER A 255 27.93 30.01 -4.11
N ILE A 256 28.59 29.41 -3.12
CA ILE A 256 29.91 29.81 -2.63
C ILE A 256 31.05 29.05 -3.33
N GLU A 257 30.71 28.09 -4.20
CA GLU A 257 31.63 27.20 -4.92
C GLU A 257 31.84 27.64 -6.39
N ASP A 258 32.88 27.09 -7.04
CA ASP A 258 33.23 27.38 -8.44
C ASP A 258 32.14 26.97 -9.44
N ASN A 259 31.40 25.90 -9.14
CA ASN A 259 30.24 25.47 -9.90
C ASN A 259 28.97 26.10 -9.30
N ALA A 260 28.53 27.20 -9.92
CA ALA A 260 27.37 27.96 -9.45
C ALA A 260 26.04 27.22 -9.60
N PHE A 261 25.98 26.19 -10.46
CA PHE A 261 24.78 25.37 -10.62
C PHE A 261 24.69 24.30 -9.53
N GLU A 262 25.77 23.55 -9.31
CA GLU A 262 25.79 22.50 -8.28
C GLU A 262 25.55 23.08 -6.89
N GLY A 263 26.35 24.07 -6.51
CA GLY A 263 26.27 24.71 -5.21
C GLY A 263 25.13 25.72 -5.07
N PHE A 264 24.17 25.78 -6.01
CA PHE A 264 22.99 26.64 -5.85
C PHE A 264 22.17 26.18 -4.65
N ILE A 265 22.02 27.02 -3.63
CA ILE A 265 21.49 26.61 -2.33
C ILE A 265 20.00 26.85 -2.27
N VAL A 266 19.27 25.89 -1.72
CA VAL A 266 17.85 25.99 -1.38
C VAL A 266 17.68 25.80 0.11
N GLY A 267 16.85 26.62 0.74
CA GLY A 267 16.55 26.50 2.16
C GLY A 267 15.08 26.65 2.47
N ILE A 268 14.64 26.01 3.55
CA ILE A 268 13.25 26.05 4.03
C ILE A 268 13.02 27.17 5.04
N LEU A 269 11.78 27.70 5.08
CA LEU A 269 11.35 28.75 6.01
C LEU A 269 10.12 28.33 6.83
N TYR A 270 9.95 28.94 8.00
CA TYR A 270 8.80 28.72 8.90
C TYR A 270 7.47 29.34 8.38
N SER A 271 7.48 30.01 7.23
CA SER A 271 6.31 30.65 6.63
C SER A 271 6.06 30.16 5.20
N GLY A 272 4.94 30.56 4.60
CA GLY A 272 4.66 30.31 3.18
C GLY A 272 4.09 28.93 2.86
N PHE A 273 3.92 28.65 1.57
CA PHE A 273 3.20 27.48 1.07
C PHE A 273 3.83 26.15 1.51
N PHE A 274 5.13 25.93 1.26
CA PHE A 274 5.77 24.62 1.43
C PHE A 274 5.71 24.13 2.89
N LYS A 275 5.96 25.02 3.86
CA LYS A 275 5.80 24.73 5.29
C LYS A 275 4.38 24.25 5.63
N ASN A 276 3.35 24.92 5.12
CA ASN A 276 1.96 24.54 5.42
C ASN A 276 1.58 23.21 4.76
N TRP A 277 2.11 22.94 3.58
CA TRP A 277 1.96 21.63 2.95
C TRP A 277 2.60 20.52 3.78
N LEU A 278 3.86 20.69 4.20
CA LEU A 278 4.55 19.71 5.06
C LEU A 278 3.87 19.47 6.41
N ALA A 279 3.28 20.52 7.01
CA ALA A 279 2.51 20.37 8.25
C ALA A 279 1.29 19.46 8.07
N ILE A 280 0.61 19.54 6.92
CA ILE A 280 -0.53 18.67 6.58
C ILE A 280 -0.08 17.23 6.33
N LEU A 281 1.14 17.03 5.82
CA LEU A 281 1.75 15.72 5.65
C LEU A 281 2.24 15.11 6.97
N GLY A 282 2.17 15.87 8.07
CA GLY A 282 2.53 15.40 9.41
C GLY A 282 3.99 15.61 9.81
N HIS A 283 4.77 16.40 9.07
CA HIS A 283 6.14 16.72 9.48
C HIS A 283 6.18 17.72 10.63
N ASP A 284 7.20 17.59 11.49
CA ASP A 284 7.50 18.58 12.51
C ASP A 284 8.13 19.84 11.89
N ILE A 285 7.33 20.90 11.85
CA ILE A 285 7.70 22.21 11.30
C ILE A 285 8.22 23.17 12.37
N SER A 286 8.26 22.79 13.65
CA SER A 286 8.52 23.69 14.78
C SER A 286 9.91 24.31 14.76
N LYS A 287 10.89 23.61 14.18
CA LYS A 287 12.30 24.00 14.13
C LYS A 287 12.70 24.72 12.83
N PHE A 288 11.77 24.95 11.90
CA PHE A 288 12.12 25.59 10.64
C PHE A 288 12.63 27.03 10.84
N PRO A 289 13.64 27.48 10.06
CA PRO A 289 14.20 28.82 10.20
C PRO A 289 13.16 29.93 9.96
N GLN A 290 13.15 30.94 10.83
CA GLN A 290 12.24 32.11 10.70
C GLN A 290 12.67 33.07 9.59
N ALA A 291 13.95 33.08 9.25
CA ALA A 291 14.52 34.00 8.27
C ALA A 291 15.59 33.29 7.44
N LYS A 292 15.73 33.73 6.19
CA LYS A 292 16.85 33.34 5.33
C LYS A 292 18.16 33.97 5.81
N PRO A 293 19.32 33.34 5.59
CA PRO A 293 20.60 33.98 5.83
C PRO A 293 20.75 35.25 4.98
N LYS A 294 21.36 36.30 5.54
CA LYS A 294 21.41 37.63 4.91
C LYS A 294 22.75 37.90 4.23
N LYS A 295 23.82 37.27 4.70
CA LYS A 295 25.18 37.39 4.16
C LYS A 295 25.72 36.00 3.83
N PRO A 296 26.71 35.90 2.91
CA PRO A 296 27.36 34.62 2.61
C PRO A 296 27.97 33.93 3.84
N SER A 297 28.46 34.70 4.81
CA SER A 297 29.00 34.17 6.08
C SER A 297 27.96 33.52 6.99
N ASP A 298 26.67 33.78 6.76
CA ASP A 298 25.58 33.22 7.55
C ASP A 298 25.12 31.85 7.00
N ILE A 299 25.71 31.40 5.89
CA ILE A 299 25.38 30.13 5.23
C ILE A 299 26.15 29.02 5.91
N ASP A 300 25.42 28.11 6.55
CA ASP A 300 25.96 26.93 7.20
C ASP A 300 25.36 25.67 6.55
N LEU A 301 26.12 25.06 5.63
CA LEU A 301 25.69 23.84 4.94
C LEU A 301 25.62 22.61 5.86
N SER A 302 26.13 22.68 7.10
CA SER A 302 25.87 21.62 8.09
C SER A 302 24.45 21.69 8.67
N SER A 303 23.75 22.81 8.46
CA SER A 303 22.34 22.96 8.84
C SER A 303 21.47 21.98 8.06
N PRO A 304 20.63 21.18 8.72
CA PRO A 304 19.73 20.26 8.04
C PRO A 304 18.68 20.98 7.19
N TYR A 305 18.53 22.31 7.32
CA TYR A 305 17.52 23.13 6.65
C TYR A 305 18.01 23.85 5.39
N LEU A 306 19.26 23.62 5.01
CA LEU A 306 19.88 24.08 3.76
C LEU A 306 20.34 22.86 2.96
N ILE A 307 20.24 22.93 1.65
CA ILE A 307 20.67 21.86 0.74
C ILE A 307 21.08 22.47 -0.60
N THR A 308 22.10 21.90 -1.23
CA THR A 308 22.51 22.32 -2.58
C THR A 308 21.62 21.70 -3.66
N LEU A 309 21.61 22.28 -4.85
CA LEU A 309 20.82 21.77 -5.97
C LEU A 309 21.32 20.40 -6.42
N ILE A 310 22.63 20.16 -6.42
CA ILE A 310 23.18 18.85 -6.79
C ILE A 310 22.84 17.78 -5.76
N GLU A 311 22.86 18.11 -4.47
CA GLU A 311 22.39 17.21 -3.42
C GLU A 311 20.90 16.91 -3.61
N LEU A 312 20.06 17.89 -3.95
CA LEU A 312 18.65 17.62 -4.25
C LEU A 312 18.49 16.62 -5.41
N PHE A 313 19.25 16.75 -6.50
CA PHE A 313 19.23 15.75 -7.58
C PHE A 313 19.67 14.36 -7.13
N SER A 314 20.62 14.28 -6.20
CA SER A 314 21.09 12.99 -5.63
C SER A 314 20.04 12.21 -4.84
N HIS A 315 18.92 12.85 -4.47
CA HIS A 315 17.78 12.21 -3.83
C HIS A 315 16.80 11.56 -4.82
N ILE A 316 17.01 11.72 -6.14
CA ILE A 316 16.15 11.14 -7.18
C ILE A 316 16.78 9.83 -7.69
N PRO A 317 16.27 8.65 -7.30
CA PRO A 317 16.91 7.38 -7.65
C PRO A 317 17.05 7.16 -9.15
N GLU A 318 16.09 7.64 -9.93
CA GLU A 318 16.06 7.52 -11.39
C GLU A 318 17.19 8.28 -12.09
N LEU A 319 17.88 9.20 -11.40
CA LEU A 319 18.99 9.96 -11.95
C LEU A 319 20.36 9.36 -11.65
N GLU A 320 20.45 8.23 -10.93
CA GLU A 320 21.72 7.66 -10.43
C GLU A 320 22.83 7.65 -11.49
N ASP A 321 22.58 7.01 -12.63
CA ASP A 321 23.60 6.83 -13.67
C ASP A 321 24.07 8.16 -14.26
N LEU A 322 23.14 9.05 -14.61
CA LEU A 322 23.46 10.33 -15.23
C LEU A 322 24.11 11.29 -14.22
N LEU A 323 23.66 11.27 -12.97
CA LEU A 323 24.26 12.07 -11.89
C LEU A 323 25.73 11.69 -11.70
N GLY A 324 26.04 10.39 -11.65
CA GLY A 324 27.41 9.90 -11.50
C GLY A 324 28.33 10.23 -12.68
N MET A 325 27.77 10.54 -13.86
CA MET A 325 28.55 11.00 -15.02
C MET A 325 28.87 12.50 -14.95
N VAL A 326 28.04 13.31 -14.30
CA VAL A 326 28.17 14.77 -14.31
C VAL A 326 28.64 15.37 -12.99
N SER A 327 28.59 14.61 -11.89
CA SER A 327 28.98 15.05 -10.56
C SER A 327 29.61 13.91 -9.77
N SER A 328 30.47 14.25 -8.80
CA SER A 328 30.98 13.32 -7.80
C SER A 328 30.09 13.23 -6.54
N THR A 329 28.94 13.91 -6.55
CA THR A 329 28.00 13.91 -5.41
C THR A 329 27.46 12.50 -5.18
N PRO A 330 27.60 11.92 -3.98
CA PRO A 330 27.06 10.59 -3.70
C PRO A 330 25.53 10.61 -3.72
N THR A 331 24.92 9.47 -4.07
CA THR A 331 23.46 9.33 -4.02
C THR A 331 22.93 9.38 -2.58
N ASN A 332 21.71 9.90 -2.43
CA ASN A 332 21.03 10.05 -1.16
C ASN A 332 19.73 9.24 -1.12
N TRP A 333 19.88 7.94 -1.41
CA TRP A 333 18.84 6.93 -1.27
C TRP A 333 19.47 5.55 -1.06
N LEU A 334 18.69 4.61 -0.54
CA LEU A 334 19.15 3.26 -0.14
C LEU A 334 18.18 2.20 -0.66
N ASN A 335 18.66 0.98 -0.94
CA ASN A 335 17.77 -0.15 -1.19
C ASN A 335 17.59 -0.97 0.08
N PHE A 336 16.34 -1.21 0.46
CA PHE A 336 15.97 -2.07 1.59
C PHE A 336 15.33 -3.35 1.05
N ASN A 337 15.90 -4.50 1.40
CA ASN A 337 15.44 -5.81 0.95
C ASN A 337 15.24 -6.76 2.13
N TYR A 338 14.32 -7.70 2.00
CA TYR A 338 14.15 -8.76 3.00
C TYR A 338 15.37 -9.69 2.99
N ASP A 339 15.95 -9.95 4.16
CA ASP A 339 17.05 -10.92 4.29
C ASP A 339 16.49 -12.35 4.28
N ILE A 340 16.49 -13.00 3.11
CA ILE A 340 15.94 -14.34 2.95
C ILE A 340 16.71 -15.37 3.79
N ALA A 341 18.05 -15.25 3.85
CA ALA A 341 18.91 -16.26 4.47
C ALA A 341 18.66 -16.33 5.98
N ILE A 342 18.62 -15.18 6.66
CA ILE A 342 18.45 -15.14 8.11
C ILE A 342 17.01 -15.43 8.49
N ASN A 343 16.05 -14.76 7.87
CA ASN A 343 14.66 -14.88 8.31
C ASN A 343 14.07 -16.28 8.04
N ASN A 344 14.57 -17.03 7.04
CA ASN A 344 14.14 -18.40 6.81
C ASN A 344 14.81 -19.41 7.78
N SER A 345 16.00 -19.09 8.28
CA SER A 345 16.78 -20.00 9.15
C SER A 345 16.25 -20.05 10.58
N PHE A 346 15.71 -18.94 11.10
CA PHE A 346 15.25 -18.83 12.49
C PHE A 346 13.72 -18.92 12.66
N GLY A 347 12.98 -19.12 11.56
CA GLY A 347 11.52 -19.01 11.53
C GLY A 347 11.06 -17.55 11.58
N LYS A 348 9.85 -17.26 11.08
CA LYS A 348 9.31 -15.89 11.09
C LYS A 348 9.10 -15.41 12.54
N THR A 349 9.86 -14.40 12.95
CA THR A 349 9.53 -13.57 14.11
C THR A 349 8.32 -12.71 13.77
N LYS A 350 7.39 -12.53 14.72
CA LYS A 350 6.11 -11.85 14.45
C LYS A 350 6.24 -10.33 14.44
N ASP A 351 7.19 -9.78 15.21
CA ASP A 351 7.30 -8.36 15.54
C ASP A 351 8.59 -7.71 14.99
N SER A 352 9.34 -8.44 14.18
CA SER A 352 10.66 -8.05 13.75
C SER A 352 11.06 -8.80 12.49
N THR A 353 11.88 -8.17 11.65
CA THR A 353 12.37 -8.75 10.40
C THR A 353 13.81 -8.29 10.17
N TYR A 354 14.71 -9.20 9.80
CA TYR A 354 16.02 -8.78 9.30
C TYR A 354 15.93 -8.28 7.86
N ILE A 355 16.60 -7.18 7.59
CA ILE A 355 16.67 -6.54 6.28
C ILE A 355 18.13 -6.37 5.86
N HIS A 356 18.32 -6.45 4.56
CA HIS A 356 19.56 -6.12 3.87
C HIS A 356 19.42 -4.73 3.26
N ILE A 357 20.30 -3.82 3.68
CA ILE A 357 20.35 -2.43 3.21
C ILE A 357 21.57 -2.30 2.29
N ARG A 358 21.36 -1.75 1.10
CA ARG A 358 22.43 -1.48 0.14
C ARG A 358 22.53 0.02 -0.13
N ASP A 359 23.73 0.54 0.06
CA ASP A 359 24.15 1.86 -0.40
C ASP A 359 25.06 1.69 -1.61
N ARG A 360 24.55 1.99 -2.81
CA ARG A 360 25.33 1.86 -4.05
C ARG A 360 26.45 2.89 -4.14
N SER A 361 26.29 4.06 -3.53
CA SER A 361 27.32 5.10 -3.54
C SER A 361 28.53 4.75 -2.68
N GLY A 362 28.35 3.86 -1.71
CA GLY A 362 29.36 3.51 -0.72
C GLY A 362 29.78 4.68 0.18
N SER A 363 28.91 5.68 0.34
CA SER A 363 29.18 6.89 1.11
C SER A 363 28.57 6.89 2.51
N LYS A 364 27.57 6.04 2.78
CA LYS A 364 26.82 6.03 4.03
C LYS A 364 27.51 5.15 5.06
N THR A 365 27.46 5.58 6.30
CA THR A 365 28.02 4.88 7.47
C THR A 365 26.93 4.29 8.34
N ILE A 366 27.28 3.48 9.34
CA ILE A 366 26.32 2.99 10.34
C ILE A 366 25.68 4.17 11.07
N GLU A 367 26.47 5.19 11.44
CA GLU A 367 25.99 6.39 12.12
C GLU A 367 24.98 7.17 11.28
N ASP A 368 25.08 7.13 9.95
CA ASP A 368 24.08 7.74 9.07
C ASP A 368 22.76 6.96 9.08
N LEU A 369 22.83 5.62 9.13
CA LEU A 369 21.65 4.75 9.23
C LEU A 369 20.95 4.89 10.59
N GLU A 370 21.71 5.07 11.67
CA GLU A 370 21.18 5.30 13.03
C GLU A 370 20.40 6.61 13.15
N ARG A 371 20.74 7.62 12.34
CA ARG A 371 20.03 8.92 12.34
C ARG A 371 18.73 8.91 11.57
N LEU A 372 18.44 7.85 10.82
CA LEU A 372 17.17 7.71 10.11
C LEU A 372 16.03 7.57 11.13
N ASP A 373 14.91 8.22 10.85
CA ASP A 373 13.67 8.06 11.64
C ASP A 373 12.99 6.73 11.28
N LEU A 374 13.70 5.63 11.56
CA LEU A 374 13.30 4.26 11.33
C LEU A 374 13.64 3.41 12.56
N PRO A 375 12.82 2.43 12.93
CA PRO A 375 13.07 1.58 14.09
C PRO A 375 14.07 0.47 13.76
N LEU A 376 15.31 0.87 13.43
CA LEU A 376 16.42 -0.01 13.12
C LEU A 376 17.19 -0.38 14.39
N GLU A 377 17.52 -1.66 14.52
CA GLU A 377 18.37 -2.22 15.56
C GLU A 377 19.45 -3.10 14.93
N GLN A 378 20.54 -3.38 15.65
CA GLN A 378 21.56 -4.35 15.22
C GLN A 378 22.13 -4.09 13.82
N ILE A 379 22.47 -2.82 13.54
CA ILE A 379 23.03 -2.42 12.26
C ILE A 379 24.49 -2.91 12.19
N GLU A 380 24.81 -3.69 11.17
CA GLU A 380 26.12 -4.30 10.97
C GLU A 380 26.54 -4.17 9.51
N TYR A 381 27.82 -3.89 9.25
CA TYR A 381 28.39 -4.07 7.92
C TYR A 381 28.40 -5.55 7.55
N ILE A 382 28.13 -5.87 6.28
CA ILE A 382 28.24 -7.21 5.74
C ILE A 382 29.04 -7.21 4.44
N GLU A 383 29.73 -8.30 4.17
CA GLU A 383 30.40 -8.51 2.88
C GLU A 383 29.38 -8.84 1.79
N SER A 384 29.62 -8.34 0.57
CA SER A 384 28.82 -8.65 -0.60
C SER A 384 29.68 -8.60 -1.86
N ASP A 385 29.37 -9.45 -2.83
CA ASP A 385 29.98 -9.41 -4.17
C ASP A 385 29.42 -8.27 -5.05
N SER A 386 28.37 -7.59 -4.57
CA SER A 386 27.77 -6.46 -5.28
C SER A 386 28.48 -5.14 -4.96
N PRO A 387 28.55 -4.18 -5.91
CA PRO A 387 29.12 -2.87 -5.65
C PRO A 387 28.34 -2.08 -4.59
N GLY A 388 29.09 -1.28 -3.82
CA GLY A 388 28.58 -0.39 -2.78
C GLY A 388 28.88 -0.88 -1.36
N LEU A 389 28.33 -0.20 -0.37
CA LEU A 389 28.32 -0.67 1.02
C LEU A 389 27.03 -1.43 1.30
N HIS A 390 27.18 -2.48 2.09
CA HIS A 390 26.12 -3.41 2.42
C HIS A 390 26.00 -3.52 3.93
N PHE A 391 24.76 -3.46 4.41
CA PHE A 391 24.44 -3.53 5.82
C PHE A 391 23.33 -4.53 6.06
N LYS A 392 23.36 -5.11 7.24
CA LYS A 392 22.24 -5.85 7.80
C LYS A 392 21.68 -5.04 8.97
N ALA A 393 20.37 -5.03 9.11
CA ALA A 393 19.70 -4.46 10.27
C ALA A 393 18.47 -5.26 10.64
N LEU A 394 18.07 -5.23 11.91
CA LEU A 394 16.76 -5.68 12.36
C LEU A 394 15.81 -4.48 12.31
N ILE A 395 14.64 -4.65 11.69
CA ILE A 395 13.56 -3.65 11.78
C ILE A 395 12.44 -4.15 12.68
N ARG A 396 12.02 -3.31 13.63
CA ARG A 396 10.86 -3.57 14.48
C ARG A 396 9.57 -3.15 13.81
N HIS A 397 8.53 -3.98 13.94
CA HIS A 397 7.19 -3.67 13.47
C HIS A 397 6.13 -4.34 14.36
N SER A 398 4.89 -3.85 14.34
CA SER A 398 3.82 -4.53 15.09
C SER A 398 3.52 -5.92 14.50
N GLU A 399 2.93 -6.83 15.31
CA GLU A 399 2.66 -8.21 14.90
C GLU A 399 1.78 -8.33 13.64
N ASN A 400 0.94 -7.33 13.38
CA ASN A 400 0.02 -7.30 12.24
C ASN A 400 0.55 -6.48 11.05
N GLN A 401 1.78 -5.98 11.12
CA GLN A 401 2.43 -5.19 10.09
C GLN A 401 3.57 -5.98 9.45
N ASN A 402 3.81 -5.73 8.17
CA ASN A 402 5.02 -6.20 7.49
C ASN A 402 6.11 -5.14 7.60
N TRP A 403 7.37 -5.53 7.53
CA TRP A 403 8.51 -4.59 7.54
C TRP A 403 8.38 -3.46 6.49
N HIS A 404 7.89 -3.77 5.29
CA HIS A 404 7.70 -2.81 4.20
C HIS A 404 6.51 -1.86 4.41
N SER A 405 5.71 -2.06 5.47
CA SER A 405 4.71 -1.08 5.90
C SER A 405 5.28 -0.03 6.85
N VAL A 406 6.42 -0.30 7.49
CA VAL A 406 7.16 0.64 8.34
C VAL A 406 8.06 1.53 7.49
N ILE A 407 8.72 0.96 6.48
CA ILE A 407 9.61 1.69 5.58
C ILE A 407 8.82 2.18 4.38
N LYS A 408 8.55 3.50 4.33
CA LYS A 408 7.95 4.15 3.17
C LYS A 408 8.96 4.16 2.01
N GLN A 409 8.82 3.21 1.09
CA GLN A 409 9.69 3.09 -0.08
C GLN A 409 9.08 3.78 -1.29
N HIS A 410 9.93 4.49 -2.03
CA HIS A 410 9.67 4.97 -3.37
C HIS A 410 9.73 3.80 -4.36
N ARG A 411 8.80 3.82 -5.33
CA ARG A 411 8.70 2.83 -6.41
C ARG A 411 8.44 3.56 -7.71
N SER A 412 9.16 3.20 -8.76
CA SER A 412 8.90 3.69 -10.10
C SER A 412 9.13 2.61 -11.15
N PRO A 413 8.66 2.81 -12.38
CA PRO A 413 8.98 1.91 -13.50
C PRO A 413 10.45 1.95 -13.93
N PHE A 414 11.23 2.93 -13.46
CA PHE A 414 12.62 3.14 -13.85
C PHE A 414 13.61 2.46 -12.90
N THR A 415 13.26 2.36 -11.62
CA THR A 415 14.16 1.84 -10.57
C THR A 415 13.45 0.86 -9.64
N ALA A 416 14.24 -0.01 -9.01
CA ALA A 416 13.75 -0.86 -7.94
C ALA A 416 13.33 -0.03 -6.71
N THR A 417 12.66 -0.68 -5.76
CA THR A 417 12.27 -0.09 -4.49
C THR A 417 13.44 0.61 -3.79
N SER A 418 13.24 1.89 -3.48
CA SER A 418 14.27 2.76 -2.90
C SER A 418 13.73 3.52 -1.70
N TYR A 419 14.52 3.66 -0.65
CA TYR A 419 14.25 4.57 0.45
C TYR A 419 15.01 5.87 0.19
N ILE A 420 14.28 6.95 -0.08
CA ILE A 420 14.89 8.27 -0.31
C ILE A 420 15.27 8.86 1.04
N LEU A 421 16.51 9.34 1.18
CA LEU A 421 16.94 9.98 2.41
C LEU A 421 16.22 11.32 2.61
N PRO A 422 15.95 11.75 3.85
CA PRO A 422 15.18 12.95 4.09
C PRO A 422 15.98 14.22 3.77
N ILE A 423 15.35 15.16 3.04
CA ILE A 423 15.79 16.55 2.97
C ILE A 423 15.17 17.36 4.11
N PHE A 424 15.75 18.51 4.46
CA PHE A 424 15.19 19.40 5.48
C PHE A 424 14.96 18.71 6.85
N GLY A 425 15.76 17.68 7.14
CA GLY A 425 15.74 16.89 8.36
C GLY A 425 14.70 15.75 8.40
N SER A 426 13.60 15.83 7.65
CA SER A 426 12.52 14.82 7.75
C SER A 426 11.70 14.56 6.49
N VAL A 427 11.94 15.27 5.38
CA VAL A 427 11.08 15.22 4.19
C VAL A 427 11.64 14.22 3.19
N ASN A 428 10.97 13.09 2.98
CA ASN A 428 11.43 12.03 2.08
C ASN A 428 10.42 11.69 0.96
N GLU A 429 9.30 12.40 0.90
CA GLU A 429 8.32 12.27 -0.17
C GLU A 429 8.90 12.75 -1.49
N TYR A 430 8.96 11.85 -2.48
CA TYR A 430 9.42 12.15 -3.84
C TYR A 430 8.79 13.43 -4.42
N ARG A 431 7.46 13.58 -4.31
CA ARG A 431 6.73 14.76 -4.80
C ARG A 431 7.15 16.07 -4.12
N CYS A 432 7.53 16.04 -2.85
CA CYS A 432 7.99 17.22 -2.13
C CYS A 432 9.41 17.59 -2.57
N ILE A 433 10.31 16.62 -2.66
CA ILE A 433 11.71 16.84 -3.11
C ILE A 433 11.73 17.40 -4.54
N THR A 434 10.95 16.80 -5.44
CA THR A 434 10.85 17.28 -6.83
C THR A 434 10.26 18.69 -6.95
N VAL A 435 9.31 19.07 -6.08
CA VAL A 435 8.84 20.47 -6.00
C VAL A 435 9.95 21.42 -5.58
N VAL A 436 10.84 21.03 -4.66
CA VAL A 436 12.00 21.84 -4.24
C VAL A 436 13.01 22.00 -5.39
N ILE A 437 13.28 20.93 -6.14
CA ILE A 437 14.12 20.99 -7.36
C ILE A 437 13.50 21.93 -8.39
N LEU A 438 12.21 21.74 -8.71
CA LEU A 438 11.49 22.59 -9.66
C LEU A 438 11.44 24.05 -9.20
N TYR A 439 11.30 24.31 -7.90
CA TYR A 439 11.39 25.65 -7.34
C TYR A 439 12.76 26.27 -7.67
N ALA A 440 13.85 25.57 -7.34
CA ALA A 440 15.21 26.04 -7.58
C ALA A 440 15.47 26.32 -9.07
N LEU A 441 15.13 25.36 -9.94
CA LEU A 441 15.22 25.52 -11.39
C LEU A 441 14.37 26.69 -11.89
N SER A 442 13.16 26.86 -11.37
CA SER A 442 12.29 27.99 -11.75
C SER A 442 12.90 29.34 -11.37
N ILE A 443 13.69 29.40 -10.30
CA ILE A 443 14.43 30.61 -9.91
C ILE A 443 15.61 30.82 -10.84
N LEU A 444 16.38 29.77 -11.16
CA LEU A 444 17.51 29.85 -12.07
C LEU A 444 17.11 30.42 -13.44
N VAL A 445 16.10 29.83 -14.08
CA VAL A 445 15.68 30.22 -15.44
C VAL A 445 15.02 31.59 -15.52
N ARG A 446 14.53 32.15 -14.40
CA ARG A 446 13.85 33.45 -14.35
C ARG A 446 14.70 34.58 -13.80
N TYR A 447 15.52 34.29 -12.79
CA TYR A 447 16.16 35.31 -11.96
C TYR A 447 17.68 35.15 -11.86
N ARG A 448 18.27 34.07 -12.42
CA ARG A 448 19.73 33.87 -12.51
C ARG A 448 20.14 33.43 -13.92
N PRO A 449 19.89 34.27 -14.94
CA PRO A 449 20.20 33.93 -16.32
C PRO A 449 21.70 33.67 -16.58
N SER A 450 22.60 34.27 -15.80
CA SER A 450 24.05 34.01 -15.92
C SER A 450 24.42 32.58 -15.56
N ILE A 451 23.94 32.07 -14.42
CA ILE A 451 24.15 30.68 -14.00
C ILE A 451 23.50 29.73 -15.01
N TRP A 452 22.27 30.04 -15.42
CA TRP A 452 21.55 29.21 -16.38
C TRP A 452 22.20 29.17 -17.77
N LEU A 453 22.79 30.29 -18.22
CA LEU A 453 23.51 30.33 -19.50
C LEU A 453 24.73 29.39 -19.50
N GLU A 454 25.44 29.29 -18.38
CA GLU A 454 26.55 28.32 -18.24
C GLU A 454 26.10 26.87 -18.37
N VAL A 455 24.85 26.58 -17.99
CA VAL A 455 24.24 25.25 -18.16
C VAL A 455 23.70 25.03 -19.57
N VAL A 456 23.18 26.05 -20.24
CA VAL A 456 22.60 25.87 -21.57
C VAL A 456 23.65 25.78 -22.67
N SER A 457 24.73 26.54 -22.56
CA SER A 457 25.73 26.67 -23.64
C SER A 457 27.12 27.03 -23.14
N GLY A 458 27.41 26.88 -21.86
CA GLY A 458 28.69 27.25 -21.26
C GLY A 458 29.42 26.07 -20.65
N LYS A 459 30.22 26.33 -19.61
CA LYS A 459 31.15 25.34 -19.02
C LYS A 459 30.45 24.19 -18.29
N HIS A 460 29.15 24.32 -18.03
CA HIS A 460 28.34 23.41 -17.24
C HIS A 460 27.24 22.75 -18.09
N GLU A 461 27.46 22.60 -19.40
CA GLU A 461 26.46 22.08 -20.34
C GLU A 461 25.95 20.67 -20.01
N ASN A 462 26.78 19.82 -19.38
CA ASN A 462 26.40 18.46 -18.99
C ASN A 462 25.20 18.43 -18.02
N TYR A 463 25.00 19.49 -17.21
CA TYR A 463 23.86 19.58 -16.30
C TYR A 463 22.53 19.90 -17.01
N LEU A 464 22.57 20.34 -18.28
CA LEU A 464 21.35 20.48 -19.07
C LEU A 464 20.71 19.11 -19.29
N THR A 465 21.51 18.11 -19.68
CA THR A 465 21.02 16.74 -19.86
C THR A 465 20.47 16.16 -18.56
N LEU A 466 21.15 16.38 -17.42
CA LEU A 466 20.64 15.98 -16.10
C LEU A 466 19.27 16.63 -15.81
N THR A 467 19.14 17.91 -16.10
CA THR A 467 17.89 18.65 -15.89
C THR A 467 16.79 18.13 -16.81
N GLU A 468 17.06 17.89 -18.08
CA GLU A 468 16.07 17.40 -19.04
C GLU A 468 15.59 15.97 -18.74
N GLU A 469 16.50 15.11 -18.27
CA GLU A 469 16.17 13.77 -17.81
C GLU A 469 15.27 13.84 -16.57
N PHE A 470 15.63 14.68 -15.59
CA PHE A 470 14.80 14.94 -14.41
C PHE A 470 13.38 15.37 -14.77
N LEU A 471 13.23 16.34 -15.69
CA LEU A 471 11.90 16.83 -16.09
C LEU A 471 11.07 15.72 -16.75
N SER A 472 11.72 14.85 -17.54
CA SER A 472 11.07 13.73 -18.22
C SER A 472 10.61 12.64 -17.25
N ILE A 473 11.46 12.30 -16.28
CA ILE A 473 11.11 11.41 -15.16
C ILE A 473 9.97 12.01 -14.34
N TYR A 474 10.07 13.29 -13.97
CA TYR A 474 9.05 13.98 -13.18
C TYR A 474 7.69 13.97 -13.88
N GLU A 475 7.62 14.30 -15.18
CA GLU A 475 6.38 14.23 -15.95
C GLU A 475 5.77 12.83 -16.01
N ARG A 476 6.61 11.80 -15.98
CA ARG A 476 6.18 10.40 -15.98
C ARG A 476 5.65 9.95 -14.63
N LEU A 477 6.25 10.38 -13.53
CA LEU A 477 5.98 9.88 -12.17
C LEU A 477 5.03 10.76 -11.36
N ALA A 478 5.11 12.08 -11.49
CA ALA A 478 4.32 13.03 -10.71
C ALA A 478 2.81 12.77 -10.77
N PRO A 479 2.19 12.42 -11.92
CA PRO A 479 0.76 12.17 -11.97
C PRO A 479 0.35 11.02 -11.05
N GLN A 480 1.12 9.93 -11.05
CA GLN A 480 0.85 8.80 -10.16
C GLN A 480 1.01 9.20 -8.70
N GLN A 481 2.12 9.87 -8.37
CA GLN A 481 2.42 10.31 -7.01
C GLN A 481 1.33 11.23 -6.43
N PHE A 482 0.84 12.18 -7.23
CA PHE A 482 -0.25 13.05 -6.80
C PHE A 482 -1.60 12.35 -6.76
N LEU A 483 -1.88 11.38 -7.66
CA LEU A 483 -3.11 10.60 -7.59
C LEU A 483 -3.14 9.73 -6.33
N GLU A 484 -2.04 9.05 -5.99
CA GLU A 484 -1.90 8.27 -4.77
C GLU A 484 -2.12 9.14 -3.52
N ALA A 485 -1.53 10.33 -3.51
CA ALA A 485 -1.70 11.31 -2.45
C ALA A 485 -3.15 11.83 -2.32
N LEU A 486 -3.83 12.11 -3.44
CA LEU A 486 -5.24 12.52 -3.44
C LEU A 486 -6.16 11.42 -2.90
N LEU A 487 -5.89 10.16 -3.27
CA LEU A 487 -6.67 9.00 -2.85
C LEU A 487 -6.31 8.51 -1.45
N ASP A 488 -5.15 8.92 -0.92
CA ASP A 488 -4.57 8.39 0.32
C ASP A 488 -4.40 6.86 0.28
N GLN A 489 -3.96 6.37 -0.88
CA GLN A 489 -3.80 4.95 -1.21
C GLN A 489 -2.75 4.76 -2.31
N SER A 490 -1.94 3.71 -2.20
CA SER A 490 -1.03 3.29 -3.27
C SER A 490 -1.79 2.73 -4.47
N LEU A 491 -1.33 3.02 -5.69
CA LEU A 491 -1.92 2.50 -6.91
C LEU A 491 -1.23 1.21 -7.35
N ASN A 492 -2.03 0.23 -7.74
CA ASN A 492 -1.53 -0.98 -8.39
C ASN A 492 -1.69 -0.84 -9.90
N VAL A 493 -0.60 -0.53 -10.59
CA VAL A 493 -0.60 -0.30 -12.03
C VAL A 493 -0.02 -1.51 -12.74
N VAL A 494 -0.85 -2.23 -13.48
CA VAL A 494 -0.48 -3.48 -14.15
C VAL A 494 -0.81 -3.42 -15.64
N GLN A 495 0.08 -3.96 -16.47
CA GLN A 495 -0.26 -4.22 -17.86
C GLN A 495 -1.07 -5.52 -17.97
N PRO A 496 -2.07 -5.58 -18.88
CA PRO A 496 -2.79 -6.81 -19.17
C PRO A 496 -1.83 -7.95 -19.52
N GLY A 497 -2.07 -9.15 -18.99
CA GLY A 497 -1.24 -10.33 -19.24
C GLY A 497 0.02 -10.44 -18.38
N SER A 498 0.32 -9.45 -17.53
CA SER A 498 1.35 -9.63 -16.48
C SER A 498 0.90 -10.64 -15.42
N LEU A 499 1.85 -11.29 -14.74
CA LEU A 499 1.56 -12.20 -13.62
C LEU A 499 0.71 -11.56 -12.51
N PHE A 500 0.74 -10.23 -12.42
CA PHE A 500 0.00 -9.44 -11.44
C PHE A 500 -1.36 -8.93 -11.94
N SER A 501 -1.77 -9.28 -13.16
CA SER A 501 -3.01 -8.80 -13.78
C SER A 501 -4.29 -9.53 -13.35
N SER A 502 -4.15 -10.61 -12.56
CA SER A 502 -5.26 -11.45 -12.07
C SER A 502 -5.44 -11.41 -10.54
N LEU A 503 -4.76 -10.47 -9.86
CA LEU A 503 -4.92 -10.17 -8.43
C LEU A 503 -5.82 -8.94 -8.29
#